data_AF-M0EAA8-F1
#
_entry.id   AF-M0EAA8-F1
#
_cell.length_a   1.000
_cell.length_b   1.000
_cell.length_c   1.000
_cell.angle_alpha   90.00
_cell.angle_beta   90.00
_cell.angle_gamma   90.00
#
_symmetry.space_group_name_H-M   'P 1'
#
loop_
_entity.id
_entity.type
_entity.pdbx_description
1 polymer ?
#
loop_
_entity_poly.entity_id
_entity_poly.type
_entity_poly.pdbx_seq_one_letter_code
_entity_poly.pdbx_strand_id
1 'polypeptide(L)'
;MVLSFVFMEITGDSYAEFSRRLTRQPEVATILGFSRVPDESAFSRAWRNRFDDIAHEYAHAAAHFVVKEVHDRDISAPEVRPKAEVVDDEQEDTGPIEDESFSQEEIIQTTRLARDHAFDHFDSGRASNASYEDTQFFELQTFMGMVRCGTAQGATRFQYRRDEEYGPHGDTHLRAVKQFDPEGLVNGFNETTDRLLSVIASEATFRRPVTAAIDITTIPYYGEVAGMSMVSGTKDRDSRAFKFATLSIIGQNIPLILAVEPVHESSEWDENPSNQIHRTVRRLVRRAKEHVPIETVLCDREFDSIQVFQTLSNLDVNYLIPKRVSSSQRDVLEQMETDDQEVAVESASVALLKSSASDIF
;
A
#
# COMPACT_ATOMS: atom_id res chain seq x y z
N MET A 1 -37.70 -6.13 0.55
CA MET A 1 -37.42 -7.56 0.80
C MET A 1 -35.94 -7.83 1.06
N VAL A 2 -35.00 -7.59 0.14
CA VAL A 2 -33.55 -7.82 0.42
C VAL A 2 -33.07 -7.03 1.64
N LEU A 3 -33.42 -5.74 1.74
CA LEU A 3 -33.13 -4.90 2.91
C LEU A 3 -33.69 -5.45 4.23
N SER A 4 -34.74 -6.28 4.18
CA SER A 4 -35.28 -6.94 5.36
C SER A 4 -34.32 -8.00 5.89
N PHE A 5 -33.61 -8.71 5.02
CA PHE A 5 -32.60 -9.70 5.42
C PHE A 5 -31.33 -9.02 5.94
N VAL A 6 -30.93 -7.89 5.33
CA VAL A 6 -29.87 -7.04 5.89
C VAL A 6 -30.23 -6.58 7.30
N PHE A 7 -31.46 -6.11 7.52
CA PHE A 7 -31.91 -5.67 8.85
C PHE A 7 -31.95 -6.83 9.86
N MET A 8 -32.51 -7.99 9.47
CA MET A 8 -32.55 -9.17 10.34
C MET A 8 -31.14 -9.66 10.70
N GLU A 9 -30.19 -9.58 9.78
CA GLU A 9 -28.80 -9.95 10.03
C GLU A 9 -28.08 -8.94 10.94
N ILE A 10 -28.41 -7.64 10.84
CA ILE A 10 -27.87 -6.60 11.74
C ILE A 10 -28.40 -6.76 13.17
N THR A 11 -29.67 -7.07 13.35
CA THR A 11 -30.28 -7.17 14.68
C THR A 11 -30.24 -8.57 15.28
N GLY A 12 -30.01 -9.57 14.43
CA GLY A 12 -30.16 -10.98 14.78
C GLY A 12 -31.58 -11.46 15.03
N ASP A 13 -32.57 -10.73 14.51
CA ASP A 13 -33.97 -11.14 14.60
C ASP A 13 -34.20 -12.43 13.82
N SER A 14 -34.86 -13.41 14.43
CA SER A 14 -35.48 -14.51 13.68
C SER A 14 -36.63 -14.00 12.80
N TYR A 15 -37.03 -14.76 11.77
CA TYR A 15 -38.18 -14.41 10.92
C TYR A 15 -39.47 -14.12 11.71
N ALA A 16 -39.70 -14.88 12.78
CA ALA A 16 -40.84 -14.71 13.67
C ALA A 16 -40.75 -13.41 14.50
N GLU A 17 -39.55 -13.04 14.95
CA GLU A 17 -39.31 -11.79 15.70
C GLU A 17 -39.42 -10.58 14.80
N PHE A 18 -38.84 -10.66 13.60
CA PHE A 18 -38.89 -9.58 12.64
C PHE A 18 -40.32 -9.28 12.18
N SER A 19 -41.14 -10.31 11.90
CA SER A 19 -42.56 -10.13 11.58
C SER A 19 -43.34 -9.47 12.74
N ARG A 20 -43.03 -9.85 13.99
CA ARG A 20 -43.58 -9.20 15.18
C ARG A 20 -43.11 -7.75 15.32
N ARG A 21 -41.84 -7.45 15.01
CA ARG A 21 -41.28 -6.09 15.02
C ARG A 21 -41.99 -5.20 14.00
N LEU A 22 -42.15 -5.65 12.76
CA LEU A 22 -42.89 -4.93 11.72
C LEU A 22 -44.36 -4.65 12.09
N THR A 23 -44.97 -5.54 12.89
CA THR A 23 -46.33 -5.33 13.40
C THR A 23 -46.36 -4.28 14.52
N ARG A 24 -45.33 -4.24 15.38
CA ARG A 24 -45.22 -3.30 16.51
C ARG A 24 -44.72 -1.92 16.10
N GLN A 25 -43.95 -1.83 15.02
CA GLN A 25 -43.35 -0.61 14.49
C GLN A 25 -43.74 -0.43 13.01
N PRO A 26 -44.95 0.08 12.71
CA PRO A 26 -45.45 0.23 11.33
C PRO A 26 -44.58 1.15 10.45
N GLU A 27 -43.82 2.05 11.06
CA GLU A 27 -42.85 2.91 10.38
C GLU A 27 -41.74 2.11 9.69
N VAL A 28 -41.22 1.07 10.33
CA VAL A 28 -40.19 0.17 9.76
C VAL A 28 -40.77 -0.61 8.59
N ALA A 29 -42.01 -1.07 8.69
CA ALA A 29 -42.70 -1.73 7.57
C ALA A 29 -42.87 -0.78 6.37
N THR A 30 -43.15 0.49 6.63
CA THR A 30 -43.29 1.53 5.60
C THR A 30 -41.95 1.84 4.93
N ILE A 31 -40.87 2.01 5.71
CA ILE A 31 -39.50 2.24 5.22
C ILE A 31 -39.05 1.09 4.32
N LEU A 32 -39.38 -0.15 4.69
CA LEU A 32 -39.03 -1.35 3.92
C LEU A 32 -39.96 -1.63 2.73
N GLY A 33 -40.96 -0.76 2.50
CA GLY A 33 -41.85 -0.80 1.35
C GLY A 33 -42.97 -1.84 1.45
N PHE A 34 -43.38 -2.24 2.65
CA PHE A 34 -44.45 -3.23 2.85
C PHE A 34 -45.81 -2.57 2.99
N SER A 35 -46.72 -2.84 2.04
CA SER A 35 -48.14 -2.48 2.17
C SER A 35 -48.90 -3.40 3.13
N ARG A 36 -48.38 -4.61 3.37
CA ARG A 36 -48.88 -5.59 4.34
C ARG A 36 -47.68 -6.31 4.96
N VAL A 37 -47.69 -6.45 6.28
CA VAL A 37 -46.61 -7.13 7.01
C VAL A 37 -46.51 -8.60 6.57
N PRO A 38 -45.34 -9.05 6.05
CA PRO A 38 -45.13 -10.45 5.71
C PRO A 38 -45.04 -11.32 6.97
N ASP A 39 -45.53 -12.55 6.87
CA ASP A 39 -45.35 -13.58 7.90
C ASP A 39 -43.99 -14.28 7.78
N GLU A 40 -43.63 -15.06 8.80
CA GLU A 40 -42.38 -15.84 8.83
C GLU A 40 -42.23 -16.75 7.59
N SER A 41 -43.32 -17.36 7.15
CA SER A 41 -43.31 -18.25 5.97
C SER A 41 -43.00 -17.48 4.68
N ALA A 42 -43.42 -16.22 4.57
CA ALA A 42 -43.11 -15.35 3.45
C ALA A 42 -41.63 -14.98 3.39
N PHE A 43 -40.99 -14.66 4.52
CA PHE A 43 -39.55 -14.41 4.58
C PHE A 43 -38.75 -15.68 4.26
N SER A 44 -39.09 -16.81 4.88
CA SER A 44 -38.41 -18.08 4.65
C SER A 44 -38.47 -18.52 3.18
N ARG A 45 -39.64 -18.40 2.54
CA ARG A 45 -39.81 -18.73 1.12
C ARG A 45 -39.06 -17.76 0.21
N ALA A 46 -39.02 -16.47 0.56
CA ALA A 46 -38.27 -15.48 -0.21
C ALA A 46 -36.76 -15.77 -0.18
N TRP A 47 -36.21 -16.05 1.01
CA TRP A 47 -34.79 -16.38 1.16
C TRP A 47 -34.36 -17.62 0.39
N ARG A 48 -35.16 -18.69 0.44
CA ARG A 48 -34.79 -19.97 -0.19
C ARG A 48 -35.03 -20.01 -1.69
N ASN A 49 -36.08 -19.33 -2.18
CA ASN A 49 -36.59 -19.58 -3.53
C ASN A 49 -36.58 -18.35 -4.44
N ARG A 50 -36.29 -17.15 -3.93
CA ARG A 50 -36.36 -15.90 -4.72
C ARG A 50 -35.03 -15.15 -4.84
N PHE A 51 -34.05 -15.46 -4.01
CA PHE A 51 -32.72 -14.86 -4.07
C PHE A 51 -31.70 -15.93 -4.49
N ASP A 52 -30.69 -15.49 -5.23
CA ASP A 52 -29.52 -16.28 -5.65
C ASP A 52 -28.34 -16.01 -4.71
N ASP A 53 -27.30 -16.85 -4.81
CA ASP A 53 -26.15 -16.80 -3.89
C ASP A 53 -25.50 -15.41 -3.82
N ILE A 54 -25.53 -14.64 -4.92
CA ILE A 54 -25.04 -13.25 -4.96
C ILE A 54 -25.87 -12.34 -4.05
N ALA A 55 -27.20 -12.45 -4.07
CA ALA A 55 -28.07 -11.68 -3.20
C ALA A 55 -27.96 -12.12 -1.73
N HIS A 56 -27.68 -13.40 -1.47
CA HIS A 56 -27.36 -13.90 -0.13
C HIS A 56 -26.07 -13.28 0.40
N GLU A 57 -24.99 -13.36 -0.39
CA GLU A 57 -23.68 -12.80 -0.04
C GLU A 57 -23.74 -11.29 0.17
N TYR A 58 -24.44 -10.56 -0.72
CA TYR A 58 -24.65 -9.12 -0.57
C TYR A 58 -25.36 -8.79 0.75
N ALA A 59 -26.40 -9.54 1.13
CA ALA A 59 -27.14 -9.27 2.35
C ALA A 59 -26.27 -9.48 3.61
N HIS A 60 -25.46 -10.54 3.63
CA HIS A 60 -24.50 -10.79 4.71
C HIS A 60 -23.40 -9.73 4.76
N ALA A 61 -22.73 -9.45 3.64
CA ALA A 61 -21.65 -8.47 3.57
C ALA A 61 -22.12 -7.06 3.96
N ALA A 62 -23.29 -6.63 3.48
CA ALA A 62 -23.86 -5.34 3.83
C ALA A 62 -24.22 -5.26 5.32
N ALA A 63 -24.81 -6.32 5.89
CA ALA A 63 -25.15 -6.36 7.30
C ALA A 63 -23.91 -6.35 8.20
N HIS A 64 -22.92 -7.19 7.88
CA HIS A 64 -21.66 -7.27 8.62
C HIS A 64 -20.92 -5.94 8.60
N PHE A 65 -20.92 -5.27 7.45
CA PHE A 65 -20.37 -3.92 7.32
C PHE A 65 -21.08 -2.92 8.25
N VAL A 66 -22.42 -2.92 8.30
CA VAL A 66 -23.17 -2.02 9.19
C VAL A 66 -22.91 -2.33 10.67
N VAL A 67 -22.88 -3.61 11.05
CA VAL A 67 -22.54 -4.02 12.43
C VAL A 67 -21.14 -3.52 12.80
N LYS A 68 -20.15 -3.70 11.91
CA LYS A 68 -18.78 -3.20 12.11
C LYS A 68 -18.77 -1.68 12.31
N GLU A 69 -19.41 -0.92 11.42
CA GLU A 69 -19.41 0.55 11.48
C GLU A 69 -20.15 1.12 12.70
N VAL A 70 -21.22 0.47 13.16
CA VAL A 70 -21.96 0.91 14.36
C VAL A 70 -21.08 0.81 15.61
N HIS A 71 -20.39 -0.32 15.77
CA HIS A 71 -19.49 -0.54 16.92
C HIS A 71 -18.19 0.26 16.81
N ASP A 72 -17.60 0.36 15.62
CA ASP A 72 -16.35 1.08 15.40
C ASP A 72 -16.50 2.60 15.59
N ARG A 73 -17.72 3.14 15.41
CA ARG A 73 -18.04 4.56 15.57
C ARG A 73 -18.76 4.89 16.89
N ASP A 74 -18.88 3.94 17.81
CA ASP A 74 -19.61 4.05 19.08
C ASP A 74 -21.02 4.68 18.89
N ILE A 75 -21.69 4.30 17.80
CA ILE A 75 -23.04 4.78 17.51
C ILE A 75 -23.99 4.10 18.49
N SER A 76 -24.76 4.91 19.23
CA SER A 76 -25.76 4.39 20.15
C SER A 76 -26.91 3.71 19.40
N ALA A 77 -26.76 2.41 19.15
CA ALA A 77 -27.73 1.56 18.48
C ALA A 77 -27.84 0.20 19.21
N PRO A 78 -28.63 0.13 20.31
CA PRO A 78 -28.70 -1.05 21.17
C PRO A 78 -29.36 -2.27 20.49
N GLU A 79 -29.96 -2.09 19.32
CA GLU A 79 -30.61 -3.14 18.55
C GLU A 79 -29.62 -3.90 17.64
N VAL A 80 -28.40 -3.39 17.48
CA VAL A 80 -27.36 -3.99 16.63
C VAL A 80 -26.62 -5.07 17.41
N ARG A 81 -26.47 -6.26 16.80
CA ARG A 81 -25.78 -7.39 17.43
C ARG A 81 -24.30 -7.08 17.73
N PRO A 82 -23.66 -7.75 18.70
CA PRO A 82 -22.25 -7.55 19.01
C PRO A 82 -21.33 -7.84 17.81
N LYS A 83 -20.25 -7.05 17.67
CA LYS A 83 -19.23 -7.25 16.62
C LYS A 83 -18.62 -8.65 16.64
N ALA A 84 -18.46 -9.25 17.82
CA ALA A 84 -17.87 -10.59 17.97
C ALA A 84 -18.71 -11.71 17.31
N GLU A 85 -20.02 -11.55 17.17
CA GLU A 85 -20.89 -12.58 16.55
C GLU A 85 -20.78 -12.63 15.02
N VAL A 86 -20.07 -11.67 14.42
CA VAL A 86 -19.94 -11.50 12.97
C VAL A 86 -18.53 -11.84 12.46
N VAL A 87 -17.56 -12.04 13.36
CA VAL A 87 -16.12 -12.08 13.03
C VAL A 87 -15.49 -13.49 13.08
N ASP A 88 -16.27 -14.57 13.24
CA ASP A 88 -15.70 -15.93 13.27
C ASP A 88 -15.51 -16.59 11.88
N ASP A 89 -14.24 -16.93 11.62
CA ASP A 89 -13.60 -17.89 10.69
C ASP A 89 -13.74 -17.74 9.15
N GLU A 90 -12.71 -17.12 8.54
CA GLU A 90 -11.76 -17.86 7.69
C GLU A 90 -10.37 -17.20 7.80
N GLN A 91 -9.47 -17.87 8.52
CA GLN A 91 -8.04 -17.53 8.59
C GLN A 91 -7.37 -17.93 7.27
N GLU A 92 -7.19 -16.98 6.36
CA GLU A 92 -6.04 -17.02 5.46
C GLU A 92 -4.83 -16.41 6.19
N ASP A 93 -3.76 -17.20 6.21
CA ASP A 93 -2.45 -16.97 6.84
C ASP A 93 -1.75 -15.72 6.27
N THR A 94 -2.29 -14.55 6.63
CA THR A 94 -1.57 -13.28 6.57
C THR A 94 -1.25 -12.93 8.01
N GLY A 95 0.04 -12.85 8.34
CA GLY A 95 0.53 -12.47 9.67
C GLY A 95 -0.19 -11.23 10.20
N PRO A 96 -0.21 -10.98 11.52
CA PRO A 96 -1.12 -10.04 12.15
C PRO A 96 -1.02 -8.67 11.48
N ILE A 97 -1.97 -8.39 10.59
CA ILE A 97 -2.25 -7.04 10.13
C ILE A 97 -2.98 -6.46 11.33
N GLU A 98 -2.26 -5.70 12.16
CA GLU A 98 -2.92 -4.81 13.10
C GLU A 98 -3.99 -4.04 12.31
N ASP A 99 -5.27 -4.27 12.63
CA ASP A 99 -6.41 -3.56 12.04
C ASP A 99 -6.43 -2.12 12.61
N GLU A 100 -5.34 -1.38 12.41
CA GLU A 100 -5.26 0.04 12.67
C GLU A 100 -6.00 0.76 11.53
N SER A 101 -7.33 0.76 11.61
CA SER A 101 -8.14 1.65 10.78
C SER A 101 -7.89 3.09 11.20
N PHE A 102 -7.50 3.95 10.25
CA PHE A 102 -7.32 5.38 10.52
C PHE A 102 -8.61 6.01 11.04
N SER A 103 -8.50 6.82 12.10
CA SER A 103 -9.59 7.66 12.58
C SER A 103 -9.97 8.73 11.54
N GLN A 104 -11.17 9.32 11.69
CA GLN A 104 -11.63 10.36 10.76
C GLN A 104 -10.74 11.61 10.80
N GLU A 105 -10.25 11.98 11.98
CA GLU A 105 -9.34 13.12 12.13
C GLU A 105 -8.02 12.86 11.42
N GLU A 106 -7.45 11.65 11.54
CA GLU A 106 -6.25 11.25 10.81
C GLU A 106 -6.46 11.26 9.31
N ILE A 107 -7.60 10.77 8.82
CA ILE A 107 -7.94 10.82 7.39
C ILE A 107 -8.00 12.27 6.90
N ILE A 108 -8.70 13.16 7.62
CA ILE A 108 -8.85 14.57 7.23
C ILE A 108 -7.49 15.28 7.25
N GLN A 109 -6.69 15.09 8.30
CA GLN A 109 -5.38 15.71 8.42
C GLN A 109 -4.42 15.20 7.35
N THR A 110 -4.36 13.88 7.15
CA THR A 110 -3.46 13.26 6.16
C THR A 110 -3.81 13.69 4.74
N THR A 111 -5.09 13.63 4.35
CA THR A 111 -5.54 14.06 3.02
C THR A 111 -5.31 15.54 2.78
N ARG A 112 -5.49 16.39 3.80
CA ARG A 112 -5.20 17.83 3.71
C ARG A 112 -3.70 18.09 3.54
N LEU A 113 -2.86 17.51 4.39
CA LEU A 113 -1.40 17.68 4.32
C LEU A 113 -0.84 17.17 2.99
N ALA A 114 -1.33 16.03 2.52
CA ALA A 114 -0.95 15.48 1.22
C ALA A 114 -1.40 16.39 0.07
N ARG A 115 -2.59 16.99 0.15
CA ARG A 115 -3.03 17.99 -0.83
C ARG A 115 -2.11 19.21 -0.85
N ASP A 116 -1.79 19.76 0.32
CA ASP A 116 -1.02 21.00 0.44
C ASP A 116 0.47 20.84 0.04
N HIS A 117 0.99 19.61 0.02
CA HIS A 117 2.43 19.37 -0.15
C HIS A 117 2.83 18.32 -1.20
N ALA A 118 1.93 17.42 -1.60
CA ALA A 118 2.28 16.30 -2.48
C ALA A 118 1.55 16.33 -3.83
N PHE A 119 0.24 16.54 -3.85
CA PHE A 119 -0.57 16.20 -5.03
C PHE A 119 -0.33 17.09 -6.27
N ASP A 120 0.21 18.30 -6.11
CA ASP A 120 0.36 19.26 -7.20
C ASP A 120 1.35 18.82 -8.31
N HIS A 121 2.22 17.84 -8.04
CA HIS A 121 3.25 17.38 -8.99
C HIS A 121 2.77 16.24 -9.91
N PHE A 122 1.51 15.84 -9.79
CA PHE A 122 0.95 14.78 -10.62
C PHE A 122 -0.01 15.35 -11.66
N ASP A 123 0.43 15.37 -12.91
CA ASP A 123 -0.33 15.88 -14.05
C ASP A 123 -0.81 14.73 -14.96
N SER A 124 -2.12 14.68 -15.19
CA SER A 124 -2.77 13.72 -16.07
C SER A 124 -2.81 14.13 -17.53
N GLY A 125 -2.44 15.38 -17.86
CA GLY A 125 -2.53 15.96 -19.19
C GLY A 125 -3.96 16.15 -19.70
N ARG A 126 -4.96 16.11 -18.82
CA ARG A 126 -6.38 16.25 -19.19
C ARG A 126 -6.69 17.69 -19.63
N ALA A 127 -7.72 17.81 -20.46
CA ALA A 127 -8.11 19.09 -21.03
C ALA A 127 -8.52 20.11 -19.96
N SER A 128 -8.28 21.40 -20.23
CA SER A 128 -8.55 22.50 -19.31
C SER A 128 -10.03 22.71 -18.95
N ASN A 129 -10.95 22.05 -19.66
CA ASN A 129 -12.38 22.05 -19.35
C ASN A 129 -12.79 20.85 -18.46
N ALA A 130 -11.82 20.18 -17.83
CA ALA A 130 -12.07 19.14 -16.84
C ALA A 130 -12.88 19.71 -15.66
N SER A 131 -13.80 18.91 -15.13
CA SER A 131 -14.66 19.30 -14.01
C SER A 131 -13.97 19.18 -12.64
N TYR A 132 -12.83 18.48 -12.59
CA TYR A 132 -12.10 18.16 -11.37
C TYR A 132 -10.60 18.29 -11.64
N GLU A 133 -9.88 18.91 -10.71
CA GLU A 133 -8.42 19.02 -10.71
C GLU A 133 -7.76 17.67 -10.41
N ASP A 134 -6.52 17.46 -10.87
CA ASP A 134 -5.77 16.23 -10.61
C ASP A 134 -5.59 15.94 -9.11
N THR A 135 -5.42 16.99 -8.31
CA THR A 135 -5.32 16.89 -6.85
C THR A 135 -6.54 16.24 -6.20
N GLN A 136 -7.74 16.41 -6.76
CA GLN A 136 -8.97 15.78 -6.26
C GLN A 136 -8.99 14.27 -6.53
N PHE A 137 -8.32 13.81 -7.59
CA PHE A 137 -8.17 12.38 -7.86
C PHE A 137 -7.19 11.74 -6.89
N PHE A 138 -6.04 12.37 -6.64
CA PHE A 138 -5.08 11.87 -5.66
C PHE A 138 -5.63 11.89 -4.24
N GLU A 139 -6.44 12.89 -3.90
CA GLU A 139 -7.11 12.91 -2.61
C GLU A 139 -8.08 11.73 -2.44
N LEU A 140 -8.87 11.42 -3.48
CA LEU A 140 -9.74 10.24 -3.49
C LEU A 140 -8.91 8.95 -3.42
N GLN A 141 -7.81 8.85 -4.17
CA GLN A 141 -6.90 7.70 -4.14
C GLN A 141 -6.28 7.48 -2.75
N THR A 142 -5.79 8.53 -2.10
CA THR A 142 -5.26 8.48 -0.74
C THR A 142 -6.35 8.06 0.24
N PHE A 143 -7.53 8.66 0.15
CA PHE A 143 -8.67 8.28 0.98
C PHE A 143 -9.00 6.79 0.85
N MET A 144 -9.11 6.28 -0.39
CA MET A 144 -9.38 4.86 -0.65
C MET A 144 -8.32 3.92 -0.07
N GLY A 145 -7.04 4.32 -0.15
CA GLY A 145 -5.93 3.59 0.47
C GLY A 145 -6.04 3.54 2.00
N MET A 146 -6.36 4.67 2.63
CA MET A 146 -6.52 4.74 4.09
C MET A 146 -7.70 3.90 4.59
N VAL A 147 -8.83 3.90 3.87
CA VAL A 147 -10.02 3.12 4.27
C VAL A 147 -10.09 1.72 3.64
N ARG A 148 -9.04 1.31 2.92
CA ARG A 148 -8.90 -0.01 2.25
C ARG A 148 -10.13 -0.44 1.45
N CYS A 149 -10.64 0.42 0.57
CA CYS A 149 -11.79 0.06 -0.28
C CYS A 149 -11.58 0.38 -1.77
N GLY A 150 -12.34 -0.32 -2.63
CA GLY A 150 -12.33 -0.09 -4.07
C GLY A 150 -13.11 1.16 -4.49
N THR A 151 -12.96 1.56 -5.75
CA THR A 151 -13.44 2.85 -6.28
C THR A 151 -14.93 3.10 -6.15
N ALA A 152 -15.78 2.08 -6.29
CA ALA A 152 -17.23 2.24 -6.17
C ALA A 152 -17.65 2.67 -4.75
N GLN A 153 -17.13 1.95 -3.74
CA GLN A 153 -17.39 2.27 -2.34
C GLN A 153 -16.63 3.53 -1.88
N GLY A 154 -15.39 3.68 -2.35
CA GLY A 154 -14.51 4.79 -2.03
C GLY A 154 -15.07 6.15 -2.46
N ALA A 155 -15.51 6.27 -3.71
CA ALA A 155 -16.06 7.51 -4.24
C ALA A 155 -17.31 7.96 -3.45
N THR A 156 -18.24 7.04 -3.21
CA THR A 156 -19.47 7.33 -2.44
C THR A 156 -19.15 7.80 -1.02
N ARG A 157 -18.22 7.12 -0.34
CA ARG A 157 -17.78 7.48 1.03
C ARG A 157 -16.99 8.78 1.09
N PHE A 158 -16.28 9.12 0.03
CA PHE A 158 -15.52 10.35 -0.08
C PHE A 158 -16.44 11.55 -0.32
N GLN A 159 -17.40 11.42 -1.25
CA GLN A 159 -18.43 12.42 -1.52
C GLN A 159 -19.27 12.71 -0.27
N TYR A 160 -19.68 11.69 0.49
CA TYR A 160 -20.37 11.87 1.76
C TYR A 160 -19.59 12.73 2.79
N ARG A 161 -18.25 12.69 2.76
CA ARG A 161 -17.39 13.41 3.72
C ARG A 161 -17.08 14.85 3.32
N ARG A 162 -16.96 15.11 2.02
CA ARG A 162 -16.56 16.43 1.50
C ARG A 162 -17.79 17.22 1.08
N ASP A 163 -18.46 16.74 0.04
CA ASP A 163 -19.77 17.13 -0.49
C ASP A 163 -20.04 16.24 -1.74
N GLU A 164 -21.30 16.07 -2.13
CA GLU A 164 -21.69 15.18 -3.25
C GLU A 164 -21.00 15.56 -4.57
N GLU A 165 -20.81 16.86 -4.81
CA GLU A 165 -20.18 17.40 -6.02
C GLU A 165 -18.65 17.57 -5.91
N TYR A 166 -18.05 17.29 -4.76
CA TYR A 166 -16.63 17.58 -4.53
C TYR A 166 -15.68 16.59 -5.23
N GLY A 167 -16.08 15.32 -5.34
CA GLY A 167 -15.20 14.25 -5.81
C GLY A 167 -15.72 13.57 -7.08
N PRO A 168 -14.83 13.06 -7.95
CA PRO A 168 -15.24 12.32 -9.14
C PRO A 168 -15.90 10.99 -8.76
N HIS A 169 -16.80 10.50 -9.61
CA HIS A 169 -17.34 9.14 -9.50
C HIS A 169 -16.22 8.09 -9.68
N GLY A 170 -16.38 6.90 -9.11
CA GLY A 170 -15.38 5.83 -9.14
C GLY A 170 -14.89 5.46 -10.55
N ASP A 171 -15.80 5.41 -11.54
CA ASP A 171 -15.43 5.16 -12.94
C ASP A 171 -14.62 6.30 -13.57
N THR A 172 -14.95 7.55 -13.21
CA THR A 172 -14.21 8.72 -13.67
C THR A 172 -12.81 8.71 -13.07
N HIS A 173 -12.70 8.32 -11.80
CA HIS A 173 -11.42 8.12 -11.14
C HIS A 173 -10.57 7.04 -11.84
N LEU A 174 -11.13 5.85 -12.09
CA LEU A 174 -10.41 4.78 -12.82
C LEU A 174 -9.96 5.22 -14.22
N ARG A 175 -10.79 5.99 -14.93
CA ARG A 175 -10.42 6.52 -16.26
C ARG A 175 -9.27 7.51 -16.15
N ALA A 176 -9.28 8.38 -15.14
CA ALA A 176 -8.23 9.35 -14.88
C ALA A 176 -6.88 8.69 -14.57
N VAL A 177 -6.88 7.70 -13.66
CA VAL A 177 -5.67 6.96 -13.29
C VAL A 177 -4.99 6.33 -14.52
N LYS A 178 -5.79 5.86 -15.50
CA LYS A 178 -5.28 5.29 -16.76
C LYS A 178 -4.69 6.32 -17.74
N GLN A 179 -4.90 7.62 -17.54
CA GLN A 179 -4.34 8.67 -18.39
C GLN A 179 -2.94 9.10 -17.93
N PHE A 180 -2.57 8.83 -16.68
CA PHE A 180 -1.24 9.20 -16.20
C PHE A 180 -0.17 8.42 -16.94
N ASP A 181 0.83 9.15 -17.42
CA ASP A 181 2.03 8.57 -17.99
C ASP A 181 2.90 7.96 -16.86
N PRO A 182 3.40 6.71 -17.01
CA PRO A 182 4.22 6.08 -15.98
C PRO A 182 5.50 6.85 -15.63
N GLU A 183 6.18 7.46 -16.60
CA GLU A 183 7.37 8.27 -16.33
C GLU A 183 6.97 9.56 -15.60
N GLY A 184 5.85 10.16 -16.01
CA GLY A 184 5.21 11.29 -15.32
C GLY A 184 4.91 11.00 -13.84
N LEU A 185 4.36 9.82 -13.52
CA LEU A 185 4.09 9.42 -12.12
C LEU A 185 5.37 9.28 -11.30
N VAL A 186 6.42 8.68 -11.87
CA VAL A 186 7.72 8.56 -11.19
C VAL A 186 8.31 9.95 -10.99
N ASN A 187 8.29 10.83 -11.98
CA ASN A 187 8.77 12.21 -11.84
C ASN A 187 7.98 12.98 -10.78
N GLY A 188 6.65 12.91 -10.81
CA GLY A 188 5.79 13.53 -9.79
C GLY A 188 6.06 13.00 -8.37
N PHE A 189 6.33 11.70 -8.21
CA PHE A 189 6.78 11.13 -6.94
C PHE A 189 8.10 11.77 -6.45
N ASN A 190 9.05 12.00 -7.35
CA ASN A 190 10.33 12.56 -6.99
C ASN A 190 10.23 14.06 -6.61
N GLU A 191 9.48 14.84 -7.39
CA GLU A 191 9.22 16.25 -7.08
C GLU A 191 8.43 16.40 -5.77
N THR A 192 7.48 15.50 -5.53
CA THR A 192 6.77 15.40 -4.25
C THR A 192 7.73 15.12 -3.09
N THR A 193 8.65 14.16 -3.26
CA THR A 193 9.67 13.84 -2.24
C THR A 193 10.54 15.05 -1.93
N ASP A 194 11.03 15.76 -2.95
CA ASP A 194 11.76 17.03 -2.80
C ASP A 194 10.97 18.07 -2.01
N ARG A 195 9.69 18.24 -2.35
CA ARG A 195 8.82 19.20 -1.67
C ARG A 195 8.60 18.82 -0.21
N LEU A 196 8.29 17.56 0.07
CA LEU A 196 8.07 17.06 1.44
C LEU A 196 9.32 17.24 2.29
N LEU A 197 10.49 16.92 1.76
CA LEU A 197 11.77 17.13 2.44
C LEU A 197 12.07 18.60 2.68
N SER A 198 11.74 19.48 1.74
CA SER A 198 11.87 20.93 1.93
C SER A 198 10.98 21.44 3.08
N VAL A 199 9.74 20.96 3.17
CA VAL A 199 8.82 21.28 4.27
C VAL A 199 9.36 20.73 5.59
N ILE A 200 9.77 19.46 5.62
CA ILE A 200 10.36 18.83 6.81
C ILE A 200 11.61 19.60 7.25
N ALA A 201 12.52 19.93 6.33
CA ALA A 201 13.76 20.65 6.64
C ALA A 201 13.53 22.04 7.26
N SER A 202 12.40 22.68 6.91
CA SER A 202 12.01 23.97 7.50
C SER A 202 11.56 23.87 8.95
N GLU A 203 11.04 22.71 9.38
CA GLU A 203 10.55 22.44 10.73
C GLU A 203 11.55 21.63 11.57
N ALA A 204 12.31 20.73 10.93
CA ALA A 204 13.22 19.78 11.53
C ALA A 204 14.41 19.50 10.60
N THR A 205 15.64 19.75 11.08
CA THR A 205 16.84 19.49 10.28
C THR A 205 17.33 18.05 10.47
N PHE A 206 17.66 17.36 9.37
CA PHE A 206 18.48 16.15 9.40
C PHE A 206 19.93 16.50 9.78
N ARG A 207 20.17 16.84 11.05
CA ARG A 207 21.48 17.29 11.55
C ARG A 207 22.55 16.21 11.53
N ARG A 208 22.15 14.95 11.44
CA ARG A 208 23.04 13.79 11.35
C ARG A 208 22.75 13.03 10.07
N PRO A 209 23.77 12.46 9.42
CA PRO A 209 23.56 11.50 8.35
C PRO A 209 22.56 10.43 8.74
N VAL A 210 21.73 10.01 7.79
CA VAL A 210 20.71 8.99 7.99
C VAL A 210 21.23 7.61 7.61
N THR A 211 20.63 6.59 8.21
CA THR A 211 20.71 5.21 7.72
C THR A 211 19.54 4.95 6.80
N ALA A 212 19.81 4.41 5.62
CA ALA A 212 18.80 4.07 4.63
C ALA A 212 18.76 2.56 4.37
N ALA A 213 17.61 2.03 3.93
CA ALA A 213 17.48 0.67 3.40
C ALA A 213 17.25 0.73 1.90
N ILE A 214 17.76 -0.28 1.19
CA ILE A 214 17.32 -0.62 -0.16
C ILE A 214 16.62 -1.97 -0.11
N ASP A 215 15.42 -2.02 -0.68
CA ASP A 215 14.61 -3.23 -0.81
C ASP A 215 14.01 -3.35 -2.21
N ILE A 216 13.82 -4.58 -2.70
CA ILE A 216 13.16 -4.86 -3.99
C ILE A 216 11.76 -5.40 -3.74
N THR A 217 10.76 -4.69 -4.26
CA THR A 217 9.38 -5.14 -4.22
C THR A 217 9.01 -5.80 -5.55
N THR A 218 8.35 -6.96 -5.48
CA THR A 218 7.83 -7.69 -6.65
C THR A 218 6.31 -7.82 -6.54
N ILE A 219 5.58 -7.34 -7.54
CA ILE A 219 4.11 -7.43 -7.61
C ILE A 219 3.72 -8.21 -8.86
N PRO A 220 3.02 -9.35 -8.75
CA PRO A 220 2.56 -10.12 -9.91
C PRO A 220 1.75 -9.27 -10.89
N TYR A 221 2.00 -9.46 -12.18
CA TYR A 221 1.35 -8.72 -13.26
C TYR A 221 0.72 -9.68 -14.28
N TYR A 222 -0.55 -9.43 -14.59
CA TYR A 222 -1.35 -10.28 -15.47
C TYR A 222 -1.89 -9.55 -16.71
N GLY A 223 -1.45 -8.31 -16.94
CA GLY A 223 -1.91 -7.47 -18.05
C GLY A 223 -1.01 -7.53 -19.28
N GLU A 224 -1.27 -6.63 -20.24
CA GLU A 224 -0.46 -6.48 -21.44
C GLU A 224 0.89 -5.81 -21.15
N VAL A 225 1.98 -6.42 -21.61
CA VAL A 225 3.36 -5.97 -21.32
C VAL A 225 3.81 -4.86 -22.27
N ALA A 226 3.16 -4.69 -23.42
CA ALA A 226 3.57 -3.72 -24.43
C ALA A 226 3.57 -2.29 -23.86
N GLY A 227 4.72 -1.62 -23.87
CA GLY A 227 4.88 -0.27 -23.32
C GLY A 227 5.06 -0.21 -21.79
N MET A 228 5.07 -1.35 -21.09
CA MET A 228 5.26 -1.40 -19.64
C MET A 228 6.73 -1.66 -19.27
N SER A 229 7.52 -0.59 -19.20
CA SER A 229 8.96 -0.70 -18.89
C SER A 229 9.23 -1.39 -17.55
N MET A 230 8.42 -1.13 -16.52
CA MET A 230 8.63 -1.69 -15.17
C MET A 230 8.21 -3.16 -15.01
N VAL A 231 7.69 -3.80 -16.06
CA VAL A 231 7.26 -5.20 -16.04
C VAL A 231 8.36 -6.06 -16.65
N SER A 232 8.82 -7.07 -15.91
CA SER A 232 9.76 -8.06 -16.43
C SER A 232 9.24 -9.49 -16.24
N GLY A 233 9.83 -10.43 -16.98
CA GLY A 233 9.67 -11.86 -16.70
C GLY A 233 10.16 -12.19 -15.29
N THR A 234 9.52 -13.16 -14.63
CA THR A 234 10.07 -13.76 -13.40
C THR A 234 10.76 -15.09 -13.71
N LYS A 235 11.22 -15.81 -12.68
CA LYS A 235 11.80 -17.16 -12.82
C LYS A 235 10.76 -18.21 -13.23
N ASP A 236 9.48 -17.97 -12.95
CA ASP A 236 8.42 -18.89 -13.31
C ASP A 236 7.96 -18.64 -14.74
N ARG A 237 7.85 -19.73 -15.51
CA ARG A 237 7.43 -19.70 -16.91
C ARG A 237 6.07 -18.99 -17.05
N ASP A 238 5.99 -18.11 -18.05
CA ASP A 238 4.78 -17.33 -18.38
C ASP A 238 4.28 -16.38 -17.28
N SER A 239 5.10 -16.11 -16.26
CA SER A 239 4.80 -15.11 -15.23
C SER A 239 5.51 -13.78 -15.48
N ARG A 240 4.82 -12.69 -15.15
CA ARG A 240 5.32 -11.32 -15.23
C ARG A 240 5.10 -10.65 -13.88
N ALA A 241 5.97 -9.71 -13.55
CA ALA A 241 5.81 -8.90 -12.35
C ALA A 241 6.32 -7.48 -12.56
N PHE A 242 5.70 -6.54 -11.86
CA PHE A 242 6.32 -5.24 -11.59
C PHE A 242 7.43 -5.46 -10.57
N LYS A 243 8.63 -5.00 -10.91
CA LYS A 243 9.78 -5.03 -10.01
C LYS A 243 10.37 -3.64 -9.90
N PHE A 244 10.50 -3.17 -8.68
CA PHE A 244 11.11 -1.88 -8.38
C PHE A 244 11.86 -1.95 -7.07
N ALA A 245 12.95 -1.21 -6.99
CA ALA A 245 13.71 -1.01 -5.78
C ALA A 245 13.36 0.33 -5.16
N THR A 246 13.23 0.35 -3.85
CA THR A 246 12.99 1.56 -3.07
C THR A 246 14.17 1.83 -2.17
N LEU A 247 14.47 3.11 -1.92
CA LEU A 247 15.41 3.52 -0.88
C LEU A 247 14.65 4.35 0.16
N SER A 248 14.64 3.90 1.41
CA SER A 248 13.89 4.53 2.51
C SER A 248 14.77 4.84 3.72
N ILE A 249 14.40 5.86 4.51
CA ILE A 249 15.04 6.16 5.80
C ILE A 249 14.59 5.16 6.86
N ILE A 250 15.52 4.66 7.67
CA ILE A 250 15.23 3.74 8.78
C ILE A 250 15.62 4.38 10.12
N GLY A 251 14.92 4.00 11.20
CA GLY A 251 15.33 4.29 12.58
C GLY A 251 14.92 5.66 13.12
N GLN A 252 14.19 6.47 12.35
CA GLN A 252 13.67 7.78 12.77
C GLN A 252 12.16 7.81 13.03
N ASN A 253 11.47 6.67 13.11
CA ASN A 253 9.99 6.59 13.12
C ASN A 253 9.31 7.33 11.96
N ILE A 254 10.05 7.58 10.87
CA ILE A 254 9.58 8.19 9.63
C ILE A 254 9.99 7.24 8.50
N PRO A 255 9.09 6.34 8.05
CA PRO A 255 9.35 5.51 6.87
C PRO A 255 9.20 6.37 5.60
N LEU A 256 10.14 7.30 5.38
CA LEU A 256 10.15 8.14 4.19
C LEU A 256 10.89 7.42 3.07
N ILE A 257 10.21 7.21 1.95
CA ILE A 257 10.82 6.73 0.71
C ILE A 257 11.48 7.93 0.02
N LEU A 258 12.80 7.83 -0.21
CA LEU A 258 13.61 8.90 -0.82
C LEU A 258 13.81 8.71 -2.31
N ALA A 259 13.75 7.47 -2.81
CA ALA A 259 13.91 7.18 -4.22
C ALA A 259 13.26 5.84 -4.59
N VAL A 260 12.78 5.76 -5.82
CA VAL A 260 12.25 4.54 -6.44
C VAL A 260 12.89 4.37 -7.82
N GLU A 261 13.33 3.16 -8.14
CA GLU A 261 13.91 2.83 -9.44
C GLU A 261 13.35 1.49 -9.95
N PRO A 262 12.99 1.37 -11.24
CA PRO A 262 12.59 0.10 -11.81
C PRO A 262 13.74 -0.92 -11.81
N VAL A 263 13.38 -2.19 -11.66
CA VAL A 263 14.31 -3.32 -11.72
C VAL A 263 13.87 -4.25 -12.84
N HIS A 264 14.71 -4.40 -13.87
CA HIS A 264 14.46 -5.39 -14.93
C HIS A 264 15.24 -6.67 -14.69
N GLU A 265 14.55 -7.80 -14.66
CA GLU A 265 15.22 -9.09 -14.71
C GLU A 265 15.32 -9.59 -16.15
N SER A 266 16.46 -10.22 -16.46
CA SER A 266 16.57 -11.06 -17.64
C SER A 266 15.86 -12.38 -17.35
N SER A 267 14.87 -12.77 -18.17
CA SER A 267 14.29 -14.12 -18.15
C SER A 267 14.57 -14.83 -19.47
N GLU A 268 14.45 -16.17 -19.50
CA GLU A 268 14.76 -16.98 -20.71
C GLU A 268 13.86 -16.67 -21.92
N TRP A 269 12.72 -16.00 -21.69
CA TRP A 269 11.73 -15.62 -22.69
C TRP A 269 11.50 -14.11 -22.75
N ASP A 270 12.36 -13.33 -22.12
CA ASP A 270 12.36 -11.88 -22.19
C ASP A 270 13.68 -11.40 -22.78
N GLU A 271 13.63 -10.61 -23.85
CA GLU A 271 14.82 -10.09 -24.53
C GLU A 271 15.51 -8.96 -23.74
N ASN A 272 15.00 -8.65 -22.54
CA ASN A 272 15.52 -7.61 -21.68
C ASN A 272 16.96 -7.92 -21.21
N PRO A 273 17.92 -7.00 -21.44
CA PRO A 273 19.25 -7.14 -20.86
C PRO A 273 19.12 -7.14 -19.33
N SER A 274 19.80 -8.07 -18.66
CA SER A 274 19.80 -8.16 -17.20
C SER A 274 20.10 -6.78 -16.59
N ASN A 275 19.21 -6.26 -15.75
CA ASN A 275 19.49 -5.00 -15.10
C ASN A 275 20.70 -5.20 -14.18
N GLN A 276 21.70 -4.38 -14.41
CA GLN A 276 22.88 -4.38 -13.56
C GLN A 276 22.48 -3.77 -12.23
N ILE A 277 22.18 -4.59 -11.23
CA ILE A 277 21.63 -4.15 -9.93
C ILE A 277 22.46 -3.02 -9.30
N HIS A 278 23.78 -3.03 -9.51
CA HIS A 278 24.67 -1.97 -9.05
C HIS A 278 24.36 -0.59 -9.68
N ARG A 279 23.81 -0.53 -10.90
CA ARG A 279 23.34 0.71 -11.54
C ARG A 279 22.08 1.22 -10.88
N THR A 280 21.12 0.35 -10.57
CA THR A 280 19.92 0.70 -9.78
C THR A 280 20.33 1.26 -8.43
N VAL A 281 21.19 0.57 -7.69
CA VAL A 281 21.75 1.04 -6.41
C VAL A 281 22.42 2.41 -6.58
N ARG A 282 23.23 2.59 -7.64
CA ARG A 282 23.88 3.88 -7.92
C ARG A 282 22.88 5.01 -8.08
N ARG A 283 21.79 4.80 -8.83
CA ARG A 283 20.76 5.82 -9.07
C ARG A 283 20.00 6.15 -7.80
N LEU A 284 19.52 5.12 -7.08
CA LEU A 284 18.84 5.28 -5.79
C LEU A 284 19.67 6.10 -4.81
N VAL A 285 20.92 5.70 -4.57
CA VAL A 285 21.78 6.37 -3.59
C VAL A 285 22.15 7.78 -4.03
N ARG A 286 22.43 8.01 -5.31
CA ARG A 286 22.71 9.37 -5.81
C ARG A 286 21.53 10.29 -5.60
N ARG A 287 20.33 9.85 -6.00
CA ARG A 287 19.10 10.62 -5.85
C ARG A 287 18.82 10.92 -4.38
N ALA A 288 18.88 9.89 -3.53
CA ALA A 288 18.69 10.06 -2.11
C ALA A 288 19.73 10.99 -1.45
N LYS A 289 20.98 11.04 -1.95
CA LYS A 289 22.02 11.98 -1.48
C LYS A 289 21.80 13.43 -1.94
N GLU A 290 20.98 13.68 -2.95
CA GLU A 290 20.54 15.05 -3.30
C GLU A 290 19.63 15.63 -2.22
N HIS A 291 18.92 14.74 -1.51
CA HIS A 291 17.93 15.08 -0.50
C HIS A 291 18.50 15.13 0.93
N VAL A 292 19.24 14.08 1.33
CA VAL A 292 19.73 13.92 2.70
C VAL A 292 21.15 13.34 2.72
N PRO A 293 21.99 13.70 3.71
CA PRO A 293 23.26 13.02 3.90
C PRO A 293 23.01 11.57 4.34
N ILE A 294 23.57 10.60 3.61
CA ILE A 294 23.46 9.17 3.93
C ILE A 294 24.82 8.70 4.43
N GLU A 295 24.84 8.09 5.62
CA GLU A 295 26.04 7.46 6.17
C GLU A 295 26.09 5.98 5.89
N THR A 296 24.98 5.27 6.10
CA THR A 296 24.92 3.81 5.95
C THR A 296 23.73 3.38 5.10
N VAL A 297 23.96 2.43 4.20
CA VAL A 297 22.91 1.75 3.42
C VAL A 297 22.83 0.29 3.85
N LEU A 298 21.66 -0.12 4.34
CA LEU A 298 21.33 -1.52 4.57
C LEU A 298 20.75 -2.10 3.29
N CYS A 299 21.20 -3.28 2.89
CA CYS A 299 20.58 -4.03 1.81
C CYS A 299 20.40 -5.48 2.24
N ASP A 300 19.43 -6.15 1.66
CA ASP A 300 19.27 -7.58 1.88
C ASP A 300 20.38 -8.39 1.16
N ARG A 301 20.36 -9.71 1.35
CA ARG A 301 21.31 -10.64 0.72
C ARG A 301 21.19 -10.69 -0.80
N GLU A 302 20.14 -10.16 -1.40
CA GLU A 302 19.99 -10.15 -2.86
C GLU A 302 20.98 -9.18 -3.53
N PHE A 303 21.49 -8.22 -2.77
CA PHE A 303 22.51 -7.27 -3.19
C PHE A 303 23.96 -7.71 -2.93
N ASP A 304 24.21 -8.94 -2.47
CA ASP A 304 25.56 -9.49 -2.23
C ASP A 304 26.34 -9.70 -3.54
N SER A 305 26.91 -8.61 -4.05
CA SER A 305 27.70 -8.57 -5.29
C SER A 305 28.86 -7.59 -5.17
N ILE A 306 30.03 -7.99 -5.69
CA ILE A 306 31.25 -7.15 -5.72
C ILE A 306 30.98 -5.79 -6.39
N GLN A 307 30.15 -5.76 -7.44
CA GLN A 307 29.84 -4.52 -8.15
C GLN A 307 28.98 -3.56 -7.31
N VAL A 308 28.12 -4.10 -6.43
CA VAL A 308 27.33 -3.31 -5.49
C VAL A 308 28.24 -2.73 -4.41
N PHE A 309 29.13 -3.54 -3.83
CA PHE A 309 30.10 -3.07 -2.83
C PHE A 309 31.00 -1.95 -3.37
N GLN A 310 31.53 -2.13 -4.58
CA GLN A 310 32.32 -1.10 -5.26
C GLN A 310 31.49 0.16 -5.52
N THR A 311 30.22 0.01 -5.89
CA THR A 311 29.34 1.16 -6.15
C THR A 311 29.08 1.96 -4.87
N LEU A 312 28.73 1.28 -3.77
CA LEU A 312 28.49 1.93 -2.48
C LEU A 312 29.77 2.59 -1.94
N SER A 313 30.91 1.90 -2.03
CA SER A 313 32.22 2.46 -1.66
C SER A 313 32.57 3.71 -2.48
N ASN A 314 32.36 3.68 -3.80
CA ASN A 314 32.61 4.83 -4.68
C ASN A 314 31.66 6.01 -4.43
N LEU A 315 30.51 5.76 -3.80
CA LEU A 315 29.55 6.79 -3.41
C LEU A 315 29.81 7.32 -2.00
N ASP A 316 30.87 6.87 -1.33
CA ASP A 316 31.23 7.28 0.03
C ASP A 316 30.07 7.04 1.02
N VAL A 317 29.55 5.82 1.02
CA VAL A 317 28.54 5.35 1.98
C VAL A 317 28.98 4.02 2.59
N ASN A 318 28.81 3.88 3.90
CA ASN A 318 28.94 2.60 4.58
C ASN A 318 27.82 1.66 4.12
N TYR A 319 28.04 0.36 4.19
CA TYR A 319 27.03 -0.61 3.81
C TYR A 319 27.03 -1.84 4.70
N LEU A 320 25.84 -2.36 4.96
CA LEU A 320 25.64 -3.64 5.63
C LEU A 320 24.78 -4.52 4.72
N ILE A 321 25.40 -5.59 4.22
CA ILE A 321 24.79 -6.52 3.28
C ILE A 321 25.06 -7.93 3.79
N PRO A 322 24.03 -8.68 4.23
CA PRO A 322 24.20 -10.07 4.65
C PRO A 322 24.79 -10.91 3.52
N LYS A 323 25.79 -11.74 3.85
CA LYS A 323 26.42 -12.64 2.89
C LYS A 323 25.47 -13.76 2.47
N ARG A 324 25.44 -14.09 1.18
CA ARG A 324 24.82 -15.32 0.67
C ARG A 324 25.70 -16.50 1.08
N VAL A 325 25.29 -17.19 2.14
CA VAL A 325 26.02 -18.37 2.62
C VAL A 325 25.85 -19.51 1.60
N SER A 326 26.94 -19.97 0.99
CA SER A 326 26.96 -21.23 0.23
C SER A 326 26.80 -22.42 1.18
N SER A 327 26.41 -23.60 0.70
CA SER A 327 26.40 -24.82 1.53
C SER A 327 27.76 -25.05 2.21
N SER A 328 28.86 -24.88 1.48
CA SER A 328 30.22 -25.01 2.01
C SER A 328 30.63 -23.98 3.06
N GLN A 329 29.98 -22.80 3.10
CA GLN A 329 30.23 -21.78 4.13
C GLN A 329 29.35 -21.97 5.36
N ARG A 330 28.19 -22.63 5.23
CA ARG A 330 27.35 -23.04 6.37
C ARG A 330 28.09 -24.04 7.24
N ASP A 331 28.70 -25.05 6.62
CA ASP A 331 29.48 -26.06 7.33
C ASP A 331 30.63 -25.44 8.14
N VAL A 332 31.27 -24.39 7.60
CA VAL A 332 32.33 -23.65 8.30
C VAL A 332 31.78 -22.79 9.43
N LEU A 333 30.64 -22.13 9.24
CA LEU A 333 30.00 -21.33 10.29
C LEU A 333 29.48 -22.20 11.44
N GLU A 334 28.86 -23.34 11.14
CA GLU A 334 28.43 -24.34 12.13
C GLU A 334 29.65 -24.93 12.87
N GLN A 335 30.76 -25.16 12.17
CA GLN A 335 32.00 -25.60 12.78
C GLN A 335 32.59 -24.52 13.71
N MET A 336 32.58 -23.24 13.31
CA MET A 336 33.06 -22.13 14.13
C MET A 336 32.21 -21.90 15.39
N GLU A 337 30.89 -22.08 15.29
CA GLU A 337 29.95 -22.00 16.42
C GLU A 337 30.13 -23.20 17.37
N THR A 338 30.43 -24.38 16.82
CA THR A 338 30.78 -25.58 17.60
C THR A 338 32.16 -25.44 18.29
N ASP A 339 33.08 -24.70 17.68
CA ASP A 339 34.44 -24.48 18.16
C ASP A 339 34.58 -23.25 19.11
N ASP A 340 33.47 -22.60 19.50
CA ASP A 340 33.40 -21.41 20.37
C ASP A 340 34.34 -20.26 19.94
N GLN A 341 34.50 -20.07 18.63
CA GLN A 341 35.37 -19.04 18.08
C GLN A 341 34.62 -17.72 17.88
N GLU A 342 34.69 -16.83 18.87
CA GLU A 342 34.32 -15.42 18.69
C GLU A 342 35.36 -14.70 17.82
N VAL A 343 34.99 -14.38 16.58
CA VAL A 343 35.81 -13.51 15.73
C VAL A 343 35.50 -12.06 16.10
N ALA A 344 36.43 -11.40 16.79
CA ALA A 344 36.37 -9.97 17.00
C ALA A 344 36.39 -9.24 15.63
N VAL A 345 35.33 -8.49 15.34
CA VAL A 345 35.30 -7.59 14.19
C VAL A 345 36.18 -6.38 14.55
N GLU A 346 37.45 -6.40 14.14
CA GLU A 346 38.30 -5.22 14.22
C GLU A 346 37.72 -4.13 13.31
N SER A 347 37.38 -2.99 13.90
CA SER A 347 36.97 -1.79 13.18
C SER A 347 38.20 -1.22 12.46
N ALA A 348 38.45 -1.67 11.24
CA ALA A 348 39.50 -1.12 10.41
C ALA A 348 39.10 0.30 9.95
N SER A 349 39.65 1.31 10.62
CA SER A 349 39.64 2.69 10.10
C SER A 349 40.67 2.77 8.98
N VAL A 350 40.20 2.60 7.74
CA VAL A 350 41.06 2.78 6.56
C VAL A 350 41.27 4.28 6.38
N ALA A 351 42.42 4.78 6.85
CA ALA A 351 42.90 6.10 6.49
C ALA A 351 43.18 6.11 4.97
N LEU A 352 42.32 6.79 4.20
CA LEU A 352 42.54 7.05 2.78
C LEU A 352 43.78 7.94 2.63
N LEU A 353 44.94 7.32 2.45
CA LEU A 353 46.10 7.99 1.89
C LEU A 353 45.77 8.35 0.44
N LYS A 354 45.50 9.63 0.19
CA LYS A 354 45.55 10.21 -1.16
C LYS A 354 46.96 9.99 -1.70
N SER A 355 47.14 8.98 -2.55
CA SER A 355 48.32 8.92 -3.40
C SER A 355 48.15 9.97 -4.50
N SER A 356 48.95 11.04 -4.40
CA SER A 356 49.22 11.94 -5.51
C SER A 356 49.97 11.15 -6.58
N ALA A 357 49.29 10.80 -7.67
CA ALA A 357 49.95 10.39 -8.89
C ALA A 357 50.44 11.64 -9.63
N SER A 358 51.62 12.12 -9.24
CA SER A 358 52.51 12.87 -10.11
C SER A 358 53.86 12.17 -10.04
N ASP A 359 54.41 11.91 -11.23
CA ASP A 359 55.67 11.23 -11.52
C ASP A 359 55.56 9.72 -11.72
N ILE A 360 55.54 9.30 -13.00
CA ILE A 360 56.65 8.56 -13.66
C ILE A 360 56.24 8.31 -15.14
N PHE A 361 56.98 8.98 -16.03
CA PHE A 361 57.09 8.94 -17.51
C PHE A 361 55.89 9.25 -18.41
#